data_AF-A0A817HVM9-F1
#
_entry.id   AF-A0A817HVM9-F1
#
_cell.length_a   1.000
_cell.length_b   1.000
_cell.length_c   1.000
_cell.angle_alpha   90.00
_cell.angle_beta   90.00
_cell.angle_gamma   90.00
#
_symmetry.space_group_name_H-M   'P 1'
#
loop_
_entity.id
_entity.type
_entity.pdbx_description
1 polymer ?
#
loop_
_entity_poly.entity_id
_entity_poly.type
_entity_poly.pdbx_seq_one_letter_code
_entity_poly.pdbx_strand_id
1 'polypeptide(L)'
;MAFRCSFQQGFIHLRHNNAHFLRSLATNTTKSSTTPNQGQTGAQHVSGTSSSNKTKSIKGIGRDVVFIDGVRTPFLQSFTSYKDLMGYQLARHALLGLVKRTNIDKSLPEYCIMGTVIQEVKTSNIAREALLSAGFSNKIPAHTVTMACISSNVAIASAANDIATGQNDIVVAGGVDFMSDVPIRYPRSMRKLLLSLNRAKSTTQRLGLAAKMLSLKNFVPEAPTIAEFSTGEIMGQSADRLAAAFNVSRREQDEYAQRSHQLAQEATEKGYLEDIIPMHIPGAPDVVSRDNGIRVSTLEQMSKLKPAFIKPYGTITAASSSFITDGASASLVTSVDKAKELGLKPKAYLRRYVFTSQDPKDQLLLG
;
A
#
# COMPACT_ATOMS: atom_id res chain seq x y z
N MET A 1 -4.37 -3.65 7.97
CA MET A 1 -2.98 -4.09 7.73
C MET A 1 -2.53 -3.47 6.42
N ALA A 2 -1.43 -2.72 6.42
CA ALA A 2 -0.99 -1.93 5.26
C ALA A 2 0.54 -1.89 5.24
N PHE A 3 1.15 -1.86 4.05
CA PHE A 3 2.58 -1.60 3.90
C PHE A 3 2.87 -0.17 4.41
N ARG A 4 3.64 -0.06 5.51
CA ARG A 4 4.03 1.22 6.07
C ARG A 4 5.13 1.88 5.22
N CYS A 5 4.72 2.66 4.22
CA CYS A 5 5.56 3.76 3.75
C CYS A 5 5.60 4.82 4.87
N SER A 6 6.56 4.69 5.80
CA SER A 6 6.60 5.40 7.09
C SER A 6 6.74 6.93 7.00
N PHE A 7 6.79 7.50 5.79
CA PHE A 7 6.97 8.92 5.51
C PHE A 7 5.67 9.74 5.66
N GLN A 8 4.51 9.22 5.20
CA GLN A 8 3.27 10.00 5.13
C GLN A 8 2.69 10.39 6.51
N GLN A 9 2.84 9.56 7.55
CA GLN A 9 2.16 9.78 8.83
C GLN A 9 2.86 10.79 9.77
N GLY A 10 4.08 11.23 9.45
CA GLY A 10 4.82 12.18 10.30
C GLY A 10 4.30 13.63 10.23
N PHE A 11 3.87 14.07 9.04
CA PHE A 11 3.61 15.49 8.75
C PHE A 11 2.42 16.10 9.53
N ILE A 12 1.38 15.31 9.82
CA ILE A 12 0.15 15.82 10.46
C ILE A 12 0.37 16.17 11.94
N HIS A 13 1.27 15.47 12.63
CA HIS A 13 1.43 15.61 14.08
C HIS A 13 2.29 16.80 14.52
N LEU A 14 3.11 17.36 13.62
CA LEU A 14 4.08 18.43 13.93
C LEU A 14 3.53 19.87 13.85
N ARG A 15 2.24 20.07 13.51
CA ARG A 15 1.62 21.42 13.37
C ARG A 15 0.35 21.65 14.19
N HIS A 16 0.24 21.07 15.39
CA HIS A 16 -0.88 21.38 16.31
C HIS A 16 -0.65 22.64 17.18
N ASN A 17 0.59 23.12 17.34
CA ASN A 17 0.90 24.33 18.12
C ASN A 17 1.14 25.56 17.21
N ASN A 18 0.07 26.16 16.66
CA ASN A 18 -0.08 27.61 16.37
C ASN A 18 -1.36 27.96 15.58
N ALA A 19 -2.53 27.51 16.06
CA ALA A 19 -3.82 27.75 15.39
C ALA A 19 -4.44 29.12 15.69
N HIS A 20 -3.72 30.23 15.45
CA HIS A 20 -4.21 31.60 15.74
C HIS A 20 -4.17 32.61 14.59
N PHE A 21 -3.53 32.32 13.46
CA PHE A 21 -3.24 33.33 12.43
C PHE A 21 -4.23 33.41 11.25
N LEU A 22 -5.12 32.43 11.07
CA LEU A 22 -5.99 32.30 9.88
C LEU A 22 -7.48 32.59 10.15
N ARG A 23 -7.78 33.59 10.99
CA ARG A 23 -9.18 33.99 11.31
C ARG A 23 -9.51 35.48 11.10
N SER A 24 -8.61 36.24 10.48
CA SER A 24 -8.65 37.72 10.47
C SER A 24 -9.06 38.39 9.13
N LEU A 25 -9.40 37.63 8.10
CA LEU A 25 -9.55 38.14 6.71
C LEU A 25 -10.92 37.86 6.05
N ALA A 26 -11.97 37.60 6.85
CA ALA A 26 -13.29 37.19 6.33
C ALA A 26 -14.49 37.83 7.06
N THR A 27 -14.41 39.11 7.44
CA THR A 27 -15.57 39.90 7.90
C THR A 27 -15.47 41.37 7.46
N ASN A 28 -16.64 42.01 7.31
CA ASN A 28 -16.87 43.45 7.15
C ASN A 28 -16.46 44.14 5.84
N THR A 29 -17.45 44.29 4.94
CA THR A 29 -17.83 45.58 4.33
C THR A 29 -19.34 45.54 4.03
N THR A 30 -20.01 46.69 3.82
CA THR A 30 -21.42 46.86 4.20
C THR A 30 -22.31 47.70 3.25
N LYS A 31 -23.57 47.25 3.06
CA LYS A 31 -24.80 48.04 2.77
C LYS A 31 -24.85 48.82 1.43
N SER A 32 -26.01 49.14 0.83
CA SER A 32 -27.45 48.92 1.14
C SER A 32 -28.20 48.44 -0.15
N SER A 33 -29.39 48.84 -0.64
CA SER A 33 -30.50 49.76 -0.25
C SER A 33 -31.72 49.55 -1.19
N THR A 34 -32.93 49.99 -0.76
CA THR A 34 -34.13 50.36 -1.59
C THR A 34 -34.70 49.36 -2.64
N THR A 35 -36.00 49.04 -2.73
CA THR A 35 -37.24 49.42 -2.00
C THR A 35 -38.32 48.33 -2.26
N PRO A 36 -39.48 48.29 -1.55
CA PRO A 36 -40.37 47.11 -1.53
C PRO A 36 -41.52 47.15 -2.54
N ASN A 37 -42.27 46.05 -2.63
CA ASN A 37 -43.70 46.08 -2.94
C ASN A 37 -44.48 45.06 -2.06
N GLN A 38 -45.78 45.29 -1.85
CA GLN A 38 -46.62 44.54 -0.92
C GLN A 38 -47.50 43.49 -1.63
N GLY A 39 -47.96 42.48 -0.87
CA GLY A 39 -48.88 41.45 -1.35
C GLY A 39 -49.31 40.49 -0.24
N GLN A 40 -50.22 40.91 0.63
CA GLN A 40 -50.85 40.04 1.64
C GLN A 40 -52.19 39.48 1.13
N THR A 41 -52.37 38.16 1.18
CA THR A 41 -53.69 37.50 1.21
C THR A 41 -53.62 36.17 1.96
N GLY A 42 -54.74 35.76 2.57
CA GLY A 42 -55.03 34.36 2.92
C GLY A 42 -54.30 33.76 4.13
N ALA A 43 -54.83 33.94 5.33
CA ALA A 43 -54.43 33.16 6.49
C ALA A 43 -55.24 31.84 6.59
N GLN A 44 -54.56 30.72 6.84
CA GLN A 44 -55.16 29.54 7.49
C GLN A 44 -54.20 28.97 8.54
N HIS A 45 -54.63 28.99 9.81
CA HIS A 45 -53.78 28.66 10.95
C HIS A 45 -53.94 27.18 11.35
N VAL A 46 -53.37 26.27 10.56
CA VAL A 46 -53.42 24.83 10.86
C VAL A 46 -52.49 24.50 12.03
N SER A 47 -53.07 24.18 13.18
CA SER A 47 -52.36 23.78 14.41
C SER A 47 -51.82 22.35 14.31
N GLY A 48 -50.80 22.14 13.48
CA GLY A 48 -50.08 20.87 13.39
C GLY A 48 -49.23 20.60 14.63
N THR A 49 -49.52 19.51 15.34
CA THR A 49 -48.70 19.06 16.48
C THR A 49 -47.26 18.81 16.05
N SER A 50 -46.30 19.27 16.86
CA SER A 50 -44.87 19.11 16.61
C SER A 50 -44.40 17.67 16.87
N SER A 51 -44.83 16.76 15.98
CA SER A 51 -44.26 15.41 15.90
C SER A 51 -42.74 15.53 15.75
N SER A 52 -42.01 15.04 16.75
CA SER A 52 -40.55 14.99 16.71
C SER A 52 -40.11 13.91 15.74
N ASN A 53 -40.15 14.24 14.45
CA ASN A 53 -39.58 13.44 13.37
C ASN A 53 -38.07 13.31 13.60
N LYS A 54 -37.69 12.32 14.41
CA LYS A 54 -36.33 11.81 14.53
C LYS A 54 -35.88 11.52 13.11
N THR A 55 -34.99 12.35 12.57
CA THR A 55 -34.43 12.19 11.24
C THR A 55 -33.76 10.81 11.21
N LYS A 56 -34.45 9.82 10.64
CA LYS A 56 -33.89 8.48 10.44
C LYS A 56 -32.65 8.71 9.58
N SER A 57 -31.47 8.56 10.18
CA SER A 57 -30.22 8.63 9.44
C SER A 57 -30.35 7.65 8.28
N ILE A 58 -30.05 8.13 7.06
CA ILE A 58 -30.17 7.31 5.86
C ILE A 58 -29.28 6.09 6.10
N LYS A 59 -29.91 4.93 6.31
CA LYS A 59 -29.20 3.68 6.55
C LYS A 59 -28.33 3.47 5.32
N GLY A 60 -27.02 3.26 5.53
CA GLY A 60 -26.04 3.21 4.46
C GLY A 60 -26.53 2.28 3.33
N ILE A 61 -26.43 2.76 2.09
CA ILE A 61 -27.02 2.07 0.93
C ILE A 61 -26.29 0.73 0.63
N GLY A 62 -25.06 0.57 1.14
CA GLY A 62 -24.33 -0.70 1.16
C GLY A 62 -24.32 -1.38 2.54
N ARG A 63 -24.03 -2.68 2.55
CA ARG A 63 -23.95 -3.51 3.76
C ARG A 63 -22.80 -3.11 4.68
N ASP A 64 -22.95 -3.29 6.00
CA ASP A 64 -21.86 -3.09 6.95
C ASP A 64 -20.73 -4.12 6.71
N VAL A 65 -19.51 -3.61 6.53
CA VAL A 65 -18.29 -4.40 6.27
C VAL A 65 -17.43 -4.45 7.53
N VAL A 66 -16.91 -5.64 7.85
CA VAL A 66 -16.05 -5.88 9.02
C VAL A 66 -14.74 -6.58 8.65
N PHE A 67 -13.69 -6.20 9.39
CA PHE A 67 -12.40 -6.86 9.40
C PHE A 67 -12.39 -7.87 10.56
N ILE A 68 -12.19 -9.15 10.23
CA ILE A 68 -12.14 -10.24 11.21
C ILE A 68 -10.73 -10.35 11.79
N ASP A 69 -9.74 -10.65 10.95
CA ASP A 69 -8.33 -10.67 11.37
C ASP A 69 -7.37 -10.47 10.19
N GLY A 70 -6.09 -10.25 10.49
CA GLY A 70 -5.00 -10.17 9.53
C GLY A 70 -3.69 -10.74 10.06
N VAL A 71 -2.83 -11.14 9.12
CA VAL A 71 -1.49 -11.67 9.37
C VAL A 71 -0.51 -11.18 8.31
N ARG A 72 0.75 -11.03 8.70
CA ARG A 72 1.86 -10.77 7.78
C ARG A 72 3.06 -11.66 8.07
N THR A 73 3.86 -11.92 7.05
CA THR A 73 5.23 -12.40 7.28
C THR A 73 5.99 -11.37 8.12
N PRO A 74 7.07 -11.76 8.79
CA PRO A 74 8.17 -10.85 9.06
C PRO A 74 8.46 -9.99 7.81
N PHE A 75 8.65 -8.69 8.01
CA PHE A 75 9.09 -7.78 6.97
C PHE A 75 10.61 -7.69 7.05
N LEU A 76 11.27 -8.27 6.06
CA LEU A 76 12.73 -8.39 6.03
C LEU A 76 13.29 -7.41 5.01
N GLN A 77 14.47 -6.84 5.30
CA GLN A 77 15.26 -6.15 4.29
C GLN A 77 15.56 -7.12 3.13
N SER A 78 15.36 -6.68 1.90
CA SER A 78 15.57 -7.52 0.71
C SER A 78 17.03 -7.96 0.57
N PHE A 79 17.24 -9.05 -0.17
CA PHE A 79 18.51 -9.80 -0.29
C PHE A 79 19.02 -10.44 1.01
N THR A 80 18.19 -10.48 2.07
CA THR A 80 18.46 -11.25 3.30
C THR A 80 17.82 -12.65 3.22
N SER A 81 17.04 -13.07 4.22
CA SER A 81 16.63 -14.48 4.38
C SER A 81 15.65 -14.98 3.31
N TYR A 82 14.80 -14.10 2.74
CA TYR A 82 13.82 -14.48 1.73
C TYR A 82 14.37 -14.52 0.29
N LYS A 83 15.67 -14.26 0.08
CA LYS A 83 16.25 -14.04 -1.25
C LYS A 83 16.06 -15.21 -2.24
N ASP A 84 15.99 -16.45 -1.74
CA ASP A 84 15.90 -17.68 -2.55
C ASP A 84 14.44 -18.15 -2.75
N LEU A 85 13.46 -17.28 -2.44
CA LEU A 85 12.03 -17.50 -2.64
C LEU A 85 11.51 -16.76 -3.88
N MET A 86 10.22 -16.94 -4.19
CA MET A 86 9.44 -16.08 -5.08
C MET A 86 8.30 -15.42 -4.32
N GLY A 87 7.87 -14.21 -4.71
CA GLY A 87 6.82 -13.45 -4.01
C GLY A 87 5.51 -14.23 -3.77
N TYR A 88 5.07 -15.09 -4.69
CA TYR A 88 3.86 -15.90 -4.49
C TYR A 88 3.97 -16.85 -3.28
N GLN A 89 5.19 -17.25 -2.88
CA GLN A 89 5.44 -18.11 -1.72
C GLN A 89 5.31 -17.35 -0.39
N LEU A 90 5.70 -16.07 -0.35
CA LEU A 90 5.43 -15.19 0.79
C LEU A 90 3.92 -14.96 0.93
N ALA A 91 3.24 -14.64 -0.18
CA ALA A 91 1.79 -14.49 -0.21
C ALA A 91 1.06 -15.77 0.23
N ARG A 92 1.50 -16.95 -0.24
CA ARG A 92 1.03 -18.26 0.21
C ARG A 92 1.20 -18.44 1.72
N HIS A 93 2.34 -18.05 2.30
CA HIS A 93 2.56 -18.15 3.75
C HIS A 93 1.62 -17.25 4.54
N ALA A 94 1.40 -16.00 4.08
CA ALA A 94 0.41 -15.10 4.65
C ALA A 94 -1.02 -15.69 4.60
N LEU A 95 -1.43 -16.26 3.46
CA LEU A 95 -2.72 -16.93 3.32
C LEU A 95 -2.88 -18.15 4.25
N LEU A 96 -1.84 -18.98 4.38
CA LEU A 96 -1.85 -20.14 5.29
C LEU A 96 -1.90 -19.72 6.77
N GLY A 97 -1.18 -18.65 7.15
CA GLY A 97 -1.25 -18.10 8.49
C GLY A 97 -2.61 -17.45 8.80
N LEU A 98 -3.28 -16.86 7.81
CA LEU A 98 -4.62 -16.30 7.96
C LEU A 98 -5.63 -17.41 8.29
N VAL A 99 -5.57 -18.52 7.54
CA VAL A 99 -6.38 -19.72 7.80
C VAL A 99 -6.07 -20.26 9.20
N LYS A 100 -4.80 -20.40 9.58
CA LYS A 100 -4.41 -20.88 10.93
C LYS A 100 -4.90 -19.96 12.06
N ARG A 101 -5.00 -18.65 11.83
CA ARG A 101 -5.43 -17.66 12.84
C ARG A 101 -6.95 -17.53 12.95
N THR A 102 -7.66 -17.58 11.82
CA THR A 102 -9.12 -17.39 11.77
C THR A 102 -9.90 -18.70 11.85
N ASN A 103 -9.26 -19.84 11.62
CA ASN A 103 -9.86 -21.16 11.43
C ASN A 103 -10.97 -21.19 10.34
N ILE A 104 -10.90 -20.29 9.36
CA ILE A 104 -11.82 -20.26 8.23
C ILE A 104 -11.59 -21.47 7.32
N ASP A 105 -12.65 -22.15 6.91
CA ASP A 105 -12.54 -23.16 5.85
C ASP A 105 -12.14 -22.48 4.54
N LYS A 106 -11.15 -23.06 3.85
CA LYS A 106 -10.60 -22.57 2.58
C LYS A 106 -11.56 -22.75 1.40
N SER A 107 -12.74 -23.33 1.61
CA SER A 107 -13.84 -23.35 0.64
C SER A 107 -14.77 -22.14 0.72
N LEU A 108 -14.80 -21.41 1.86
CA LEU A 108 -15.80 -20.38 2.16
C LEU A 108 -15.55 -18.99 1.52
N PRO A 109 -14.32 -18.47 1.39
CA PRO A 109 -14.11 -17.17 0.75
C PRO A 109 -14.55 -17.19 -0.71
N GLU A 110 -15.37 -16.22 -1.12
CA GLU A 110 -15.88 -16.16 -2.50
C GLU A 110 -14.93 -15.41 -3.43
N TYR A 111 -14.05 -14.56 -2.88
CA TYR A 111 -13.09 -13.79 -3.66
C TYR A 111 -11.74 -13.60 -2.93
N CYS A 112 -10.66 -13.43 -3.69
CA CYS A 112 -9.35 -13.02 -3.16
C CYS A 112 -8.72 -11.86 -3.96
N ILE A 113 -8.17 -10.86 -3.26
CA ILE A 113 -7.51 -9.69 -3.86
C ILE A 113 -6.17 -9.47 -3.17
N MET A 114 -5.07 -9.46 -3.94
CA MET A 114 -3.73 -9.18 -3.41
C MET A 114 -3.09 -8.02 -4.17
N GLY A 115 -2.60 -7.02 -3.44
CA GLY A 115 -1.82 -5.93 -4.00
C GLY A 115 -0.35 -6.31 -4.23
N THR A 116 0.24 -5.87 -5.34
CA THR A 116 1.71 -5.93 -5.56
C THR A 116 2.16 -4.83 -6.53
N VAL A 117 3.43 -4.41 -6.46
CA VAL A 117 3.99 -3.39 -7.36
C VAL A 117 4.83 -4.02 -8.46
N ILE A 118 5.88 -4.77 -8.13
CA ILE A 118 6.72 -5.43 -9.14
C ILE A 118 6.17 -6.82 -9.44
N GLN A 119 5.45 -6.94 -10.56
CA GLN A 119 4.93 -8.22 -11.04
C GLN A 119 6.04 -9.10 -11.63
N GLU A 120 6.19 -10.31 -11.09
CA GLU A 120 6.93 -11.39 -11.75
C GLU A 120 6.09 -12.01 -12.88
N VAL A 121 6.71 -12.19 -14.04
CA VAL A 121 6.06 -12.58 -15.30
C VAL A 121 5.44 -13.98 -15.23
N LYS A 122 6.09 -14.94 -14.54
CA LYS A 122 5.54 -16.29 -14.32
C LYS A 122 4.27 -16.27 -13.47
N THR A 123 4.13 -15.31 -12.55
CA THR A 123 3.02 -15.21 -11.59
C THR A 123 2.28 -13.87 -11.73
N SER A 124 1.94 -13.50 -12.97
CA SER A 124 1.29 -12.23 -13.31
C SER A 124 0.04 -11.93 -12.45
N ASN A 125 -0.77 -12.96 -12.15
CA ASN A 125 -1.83 -12.90 -11.15
C ASN A 125 -1.38 -13.58 -9.83
N ILE A 126 -0.48 -12.92 -9.11
CA ILE A 126 0.12 -13.43 -7.86
C ILE A 126 -0.92 -13.83 -6.81
N ALA A 127 -2.08 -13.17 -6.78
CA ALA A 127 -3.21 -13.52 -5.92
C ALA A 127 -3.73 -14.94 -6.19
N ARG A 128 -3.89 -15.32 -7.47
CA ARG A 128 -4.39 -16.64 -7.86
C ARG A 128 -3.36 -17.74 -7.59
N GLU A 129 -2.11 -17.51 -7.95
CA GLU A 129 -1.04 -18.50 -7.74
C GLU A 129 -0.78 -18.75 -6.25
N ALA A 130 -0.78 -17.70 -5.43
CA ALA A 130 -0.66 -17.83 -3.97
C ALA A 130 -1.87 -18.54 -3.35
N LEU A 131 -3.08 -18.25 -3.81
CA LEU A 131 -4.33 -18.88 -3.32
C LEU A 131 -4.39 -20.37 -3.64
N LEU A 132 -4.07 -20.75 -4.88
CA LEU A 132 -3.98 -22.15 -5.29
C LEU A 132 -2.87 -22.89 -4.53
N SER A 133 -1.68 -22.28 -4.40
CA SER A 133 -0.55 -22.87 -3.68
C SER A 133 -0.78 -22.98 -2.16
N ALA A 134 -1.69 -22.16 -1.60
CA ALA A 134 -2.16 -22.28 -0.21
C ALA A 134 -3.28 -23.33 -0.03
N GLY A 135 -3.74 -23.97 -1.11
CA GLY A 135 -4.73 -25.04 -1.07
C GLY A 135 -6.15 -24.56 -0.78
N PHE A 136 -6.53 -23.39 -1.29
CA PHE A 136 -7.91 -22.93 -1.31
C PHE A 136 -8.71 -23.55 -2.46
N SER A 137 -10.04 -23.48 -2.39
CA SER A 137 -10.92 -24.03 -3.43
C SER A 137 -10.63 -23.41 -4.81
N ASN A 138 -10.43 -24.28 -5.80
CA ASN A 138 -10.18 -23.89 -7.20
C ASN A 138 -11.28 -22.96 -7.77
N LYS A 139 -12.49 -23.02 -7.21
CA LYS A 139 -13.64 -22.20 -7.61
C LYS A 139 -13.51 -20.71 -7.25
N ILE A 140 -12.62 -20.36 -6.32
CA ILE A 140 -12.53 -18.99 -5.76
C ILE A 140 -11.80 -18.07 -6.76
N PRO A 141 -12.48 -17.13 -7.45
CA PRO A 141 -11.82 -16.12 -8.26
C PRO A 141 -10.82 -15.30 -7.45
N ALA A 142 -9.72 -14.93 -8.09
CA ALA A 142 -8.70 -14.08 -7.49
C ALA A 142 -8.10 -13.15 -8.54
N HIS A 143 -7.87 -11.89 -8.17
CA HIS A 143 -7.15 -10.94 -9.03
C HIS A 143 -6.08 -10.17 -8.26
N THR A 144 -5.09 -9.68 -9.01
CA THR A 144 -3.97 -8.90 -8.49
C THR A 144 -4.20 -7.44 -8.81
N VAL A 145 -4.05 -6.55 -7.82
CA VAL A 145 -4.16 -5.10 -8.00
C VAL A 145 -2.80 -4.43 -7.89
N THR A 146 -2.62 -3.30 -8.56
CA THR A 146 -1.43 -2.46 -8.41
C THR A 146 -1.81 -0.98 -8.35
N MET A 147 -1.26 -0.28 -7.37
CA MET A 147 -1.37 1.16 -7.15
C MET A 147 -0.22 1.60 -6.22
N ALA A 148 1.03 1.37 -6.65
CA ALA A 148 2.25 1.70 -5.91
C ALA A 148 2.19 1.21 -4.43
N CYS A 149 2.72 1.99 -3.48
CA CYS A 149 2.77 1.63 -2.06
C CYS A 149 1.40 1.33 -1.42
N ILE A 150 0.30 1.82 -2.01
CA ILE A 150 -1.07 1.60 -1.50
C ILE A 150 -1.79 0.42 -2.16
N SER A 151 -1.10 -0.41 -2.96
CA SER A 151 -1.69 -1.61 -3.62
C SER A 151 -2.45 -2.52 -2.64
N SER A 152 -1.93 -2.74 -1.42
CA SER A 152 -2.62 -3.55 -0.40
C SER A 152 -3.85 -2.85 0.20
N ASN A 153 -3.86 -1.50 0.23
CA ASN A 153 -5.02 -0.73 0.66
C ASN A 153 -6.12 -0.78 -0.41
N VAL A 154 -5.75 -0.77 -1.70
CA VAL A 154 -6.68 -0.98 -2.82
C VAL A 154 -7.31 -2.37 -2.75
N ALA A 155 -6.54 -3.42 -2.42
CA ALA A 155 -7.09 -4.76 -2.24
C ALA A 155 -8.18 -4.81 -1.15
N ILE A 156 -7.94 -4.18 0.01
CA ILE A 156 -8.91 -4.10 1.12
C ILE A 156 -10.11 -3.19 0.75
N ALA A 157 -9.88 -2.12 -0.02
CA ALA A 157 -10.94 -1.23 -0.50
C ALA A 157 -11.86 -1.90 -1.52
N SER A 158 -11.30 -2.63 -2.51
CA SER A 158 -12.09 -3.42 -3.45
C SER A 158 -12.90 -4.48 -2.74
N ALA A 159 -12.30 -5.22 -1.80
CA ALA A 159 -13.01 -6.18 -0.95
C ALA A 159 -14.18 -5.53 -0.18
N ALA A 160 -13.98 -4.33 0.37
CA ALA A 160 -15.05 -3.59 1.05
C ALA A 160 -16.16 -3.13 0.09
N ASN A 161 -15.82 -2.69 -1.13
CA ASN A 161 -16.80 -2.37 -2.16
C ASN A 161 -17.63 -3.60 -2.57
N ASP A 162 -16.98 -4.74 -2.82
CA ASP A 162 -17.64 -5.98 -3.24
C ASP A 162 -18.63 -6.47 -2.17
N ILE A 163 -18.25 -6.36 -0.89
CA ILE A 163 -19.09 -6.73 0.24
C ILE A 163 -20.23 -5.73 0.45
N ALA A 164 -19.95 -4.43 0.40
CA ALA A 164 -20.95 -3.39 0.56
C ALA A 164 -22.01 -3.42 -0.56
N THR A 165 -21.61 -3.72 -1.80
CA THR A 165 -22.50 -3.83 -2.98
C THR A 165 -23.27 -5.16 -3.07
N GLY A 166 -22.92 -6.17 -2.26
CA GLY A 166 -23.62 -7.45 -2.23
C GLY A 166 -23.10 -8.49 -3.23
N GLN A 167 -21.92 -8.30 -3.81
CA GLN A 167 -21.32 -9.24 -4.77
C GLN A 167 -20.64 -10.44 -4.09
N ASN A 168 -20.03 -10.24 -2.93
CA ASN A 168 -19.40 -11.28 -2.10
C ASN A 168 -19.73 -11.03 -0.62
N ASP A 169 -19.76 -12.07 0.20
CA ASP A 169 -19.94 -12.00 1.66
C ASP A 169 -18.62 -12.20 2.41
N ILE A 170 -17.67 -12.91 1.82
CA ILE A 170 -16.36 -13.26 2.40
C ILE A 170 -15.27 -13.03 1.36
N VAL A 171 -14.37 -12.07 1.63
CA VAL A 171 -13.24 -11.74 0.76
C VAL A 171 -11.93 -11.79 1.52
N VAL A 172 -10.93 -12.47 0.95
CA VAL A 172 -9.55 -12.41 1.45
C VAL A 172 -8.84 -11.24 0.74
N ALA A 173 -8.31 -10.31 1.52
CA ALA A 173 -7.66 -9.10 1.02
C ALA A 173 -6.27 -8.92 1.62
N GLY A 174 -5.28 -8.53 0.82
CA GLY A 174 -3.92 -8.31 1.31
C GLY A 174 -2.96 -7.84 0.22
N GLY A 175 -1.72 -8.30 0.29
CA GLY A 175 -0.71 -7.99 -0.71
C GLY A 175 0.69 -8.46 -0.35
N VAL A 176 1.58 -8.40 -1.32
CA VAL A 176 2.97 -8.86 -1.25
C VAL A 176 3.86 -7.92 -2.05
N ASP A 177 5.05 -7.65 -1.54
CA ASP A 177 6.13 -7.08 -2.34
C ASP A 177 7.41 -7.87 -2.11
N PHE A 178 8.21 -8.01 -3.18
CA PHE A 178 9.36 -8.90 -3.19
C PHE A 178 10.42 -8.35 -4.15
N MET A 179 11.49 -7.79 -3.58
CA MET A 179 12.51 -7.06 -4.31
C MET A 179 13.82 -7.86 -4.47
N SER A 180 13.92 -9.05 -3.87
CA SER A 180 15.07 -9.95 -4.05
C SER A 180 15.16 -10.59 -5.44
N ASP A 181 14.03 -10.92 -6.07
CA ASP A 181 13.96 -11.49 -7.44
C ASP A 181 13.20 -10.54 -8.38
N VAL A 182 13.77 -9.36 -8.65
CA VAL A 182 13.17 -8.39 -9.58
C VAL A 182 13.54 -8.72 -11.03
N PRO A 183 12.57 -8.77 -11.97
CA PRO A 183 12.80 -9.28 -13.32
C PRO A 183 13.67 -8.32 -14.16
N ILE A 184 14.95 -8.67 -14.30
CA ILE A 184 15.92 -7.99 -15.18
C ILE A 184 15.52 -8.21 -16.65
N ARG A 185 15.58 -7.16 -17.48
CA ARG A 185 15.10 -7.20 -18.86
C ARG A 185 16.23 -7.00 -19.87
N TYR A 186 16.17 -7.67 -21.02
CA TYR A 186 16.99 -7.30 -22.18
C TYR A 186 16.52 -5.97 -22.79
N PRO A 187 17.39 -5.15 -23.43
CA PRO A 187 17.03 -3.93 -24.11
C PRO A 187 15.83 -4.04 -25.06
N ARG A 188 15.03 -2.97 -25.18
CA ARG A 188 13.88 -2.94 -26.12
C ARG A 188 14.27 -3.29 -27.57
N SER A 189 15.49 -2.99 -28.01
CA SER A 189 16.04 -3.42 -29.30
C SER A 189 16.16 -4.95 -29.39
N MET A 190 16.79 -5.58 -28.40
CA MET A 190 16.98 -7.03 -28.31
C MET A 190 15.64 -7.76 -28.17
N ARG A 191 14.73 -7.28 -27.32
CA ARG A 191 13.36 -7.82 -27.21
C ARG A 191 12.64 -7.81 -28.55
N LYS A 192 12.75 -6.72 -29.34
CA LYS A 192 12.17 -6.63 -30.68
C LYS A 192 12.84 -7.63 -31.64
N LEU A 193 14.17 -7.76 -31.64
CA LEU A 193 14.90 -8.70 -32.49
C LEU A 193 14.51 -10.16 -32.21
N LEU A 194 14.42 -10.56 -30.94
CA LEU A 194 14.02 -11.92 -30.53
C LEU A 194 12.58 -12.24 -30.98
N LEU A 195 11.64 -11.33 -30.74
CA LEU A 195 10.25 -11.48 -31.18
C LEU A 195 10.11 -11.47 -32.71
N SER A 196 10.97 -10.74 -33.43
CA SER A 196 11.04 -10.79 -34.90
C SER A 196 11.67 -12.09 -35.42
N LEU A 197 12.66 -12.66 -34.72
CA LEU A 197 13.32 -13.91 -35.13
C LEU A 197 12.34 -15.08 -35.09
N ASN A 198 11.52 -15.17 -34.04
CA ASN A 198 10.43 -16.17 -33.92
C ASN A 198 9.35 -16.03 -35.00
N ARG A 199 9.26 -14.88 -35.70
CA ARG A 199 8.33 -14.63 -36.80
C ARG A 199 8.99 -14.77 -38.19
N ALA A 200 10.31 -14.95 -38.26
CA ALA A 200 11.03 -14.99 -39.52
C ALA A 200 10.85 -16.34 -40.24
N LYS A 201 10.32 -16.28 -41.47
CA LYS A 201 10.01 -17.49 -42.28
C LYS A 201 11.19 -17.99 -43.09
N SER A 202 12.08 -17.12 -43.56
CA SER A 202 13.25 -17.51 -44.38
C SER A 202 14.55 -17.52 -43.59
N THR A 203 15.47 -18.41 -43.97
CA THR A 203 16.81 -18.54 -43.35
C THR A 203 17.63 -17.26 -43.50
N THR A 204 17.52 -16.57 -44.64
CA THR A 204 18.17 -15.26 -44.88
C THR A 204 17.66 -14.18 -43.93
N GLN A 205 16.35 -14.11 -43.69
CA GLN A 205 15.75 -13.19 -42.72
C GLN A 205 16.20 -13.51 -41.28
N ARG A 206 16.29 -14.80 -40.92
CA ARG A 206 16.82 -15.24 -39.62
C ARG A 206 18.27 -14.83 -39.42
N LEU A 207 19.13 -15.09 -40.40
CA LEU A 207 20.55 -14.75 -40.34
C LEU A 207 20.78 -13.23 -40.25
N GLY A 208 20.03 -12.44 -41.03
CA GLY A 208 20.06 -10.97 -40.98
C GLY A 208 19.49 -10.36 -39.68
N LEU A 209 18.68 -11.10 -38.92
CA LEU A 209 18.26 -10.72 -37.56
C LEU A 209 19.30 -11.14 -36.51
N ALA A 210 19.87 -12.33 -36.61
CA ALA A 210 20.95 -12.79 -35.73
C ALA A 210 22.19 -11.89 -35.82
N ALA A 211 22.59 -11.48 -37.02
CA ALA A 211 23.67 -10.51 -37.22
C ALA A 211 23.41 -9.16 -36.50
N LYS A 212 22.14 -8.75 -36.40
CA LYS A 212 21.74 -7.53 -35.67
C LYS A 212 21.69 -7.73 -34.14
N MET A 213 21.56 -8.96 -33.66
CA MET A 213 21.63 -9.27 -32.22
C MET A 213 23.05 -9.13 -31.68
N LEU A 214 24.08 -9.53 -32.45
CA LEU A 214 25.50 -9.54 -32.06
C LEU A 214 26.11 -8.19 -31.64
N SER A 215 25.40 -7.07 -31.78
CA SER A 215 25.86 -5.79 -31.23
C SER A 215 25.87 -5.83 -29.70
N LEU A 216 27.04 -5.55 -29.10
CA LEU A 216 27.25 -5.47 -27.64
C LEU A 216 26.18 -4.63 -26.90
N LYS A 217 25.66 -3.58 -27.55
CA LYS A 217 24.59 -2.71 -27.00
C LYS A 217 23.27 -3.45 -26.72
N ASN A 218 23.03 -4.61 -27.32
CA ASN A 218 21.84 -5.43 -27.09
C ASN A 218 21.96 -6.36 -25.87
N PHE A 219 23.16 -6.54 -25.31
CA PHE A 219 23.44 -7.44 -24.19
C PHE A 219 23.59 -6.73 -22.84
N VAL A 220 23.62 -5.40 -22.82
CA VAL A 220 23.58 -4.61 -21.57
C VAL A 220 22.16 -4.69 -21.00
N PRO A 221 21.94 -5.22 -19.77
CA PRO A 221 20.59 -5.39 -19.23
C PRO A 221 19.91 -4.06 -18.86
N GLU A 222 18.63 -3.92 -19.20
CA GLU A 222 17.70 -2.97 -18.57
C GLU A 222 17.34 -3.52 -17.17
N ALA A 223 18.08 -3.08 -16.14
CA ALA A 223 17.70 -3.31 -14.75
C ALA A 223 16.41 -2.53 -14.40
N PRO A 224 15.54 -3.04 -13.52
CA PRO A 224 14.34 -2.32 -13.09
C PRO A 224 14.70 -1.11 -12.22
N THR A 225 14.48 0.10 -12.74
CA THR A 225 14.76 1.36 -12.04
C THR A 225 13.66 1.68 -11.03
N ILE A 226 14.03 1.98 -9.78
CA ILE A 226 13.10 2.48 -8.73
C ILE A 226 12.83 3.99 -8.88
N ALA A 227 12.74 4.46 -10.13
CA ALA A 227 12.45 5.84 -10.49
C ALA A 227 11.00 5.94 -10.99
N GLU A 228 10.32 7.03 -10.63
CA GLU A 228 9.02 7.35 -11.18
C GLU A 228 9.15 7.57 -12.69
N PHE A 229 8.40 6.81 -13.48
CA PHE A 229 8.49 6.83 -14.94
C PHE A 229 8.12 8.21 -15.51
N SER A 230 7.21 8.93 -14.84
CA SER A 230 6.67 10.22 -15.27
C SER A 230 7.64 11.39 -15.06
N THR A 231 8.55 11.30 -14.09
CA THR A 231 9.49 12.40 -13.73
C THR A 231 10.96 12.04 -13.94
N GLY A 232 11.30 10.75 -13.98
CA GLY A 232 12.68 10.24 -14.02
C GLY A 232 13.40 10.25 -12.67
N GLU A 233 12.73 10.66 -11.59
CA GLU A 233 13.32 10.78 -10.25
C GLU A 233 13.10 9.53 -9.40
N ILE A 234 14.07 9.20 -8.53
CA ILE A 234 13.85 8.19 -7.48
C ILE A 234 13.14 8.82 -6.27
N MET A 235 12.28 8.07 -5.59
CA MET A 235 11.44 8.54 -4.47
C MET A 235 12.21 9.35 -3.41
N GLY A 236 13.46 8.98 -3.14
CA GLY A 236 14.32 9.66 -2.19
C GLY A 236 14.82 11.05 -2.62
N GLN A 237 14.88 11.35 -3.92
CA GLN A 237 15.16 12.70 -4.42
C GLN A 237 13.94 13.60 -4.24
N SER A 238 12.75 13.10 -4.57
CA SER A 238 11.49 13.82 -4.38
C SER A 238 11.19 14.04 -2.90
N ALA A 239 11.57 13.11 -2.01
CA ALA A 239 11.53 13.29 -0.56
C ALA A 239 12.45 14.43 -0.06
N ASP A 240 13.65 14.55 -0.62
CA ASP A 240 14.61 15.60 -0.24
C ASP A 240 14.17 16.98 -0.74
N ARG A 241 13.64 17.07 -1.99
CA ARG A 241 12.97 18.28 -2.48
C ARG A 241 11.78 18.66 -1.58
N LEU A 242 10.94 17.71 -1.20
CA LEU A 242 9.76 17.98 -0.37
C LEU A 242 10.15 18.45 1.04
N ALA A 243 11.17 17.82 1.64
CA ALA A 243 11.72 18.26 2.92
C ALA A 243 12.24 19.71 2.85
N ALA A 244 12.99 20.06 1.80
CA ALA A 244 13.45 21.43 1.56
C ALA A 244 12.28 22.41 1.35
N ALA A 245 11.28 22.05 0.52
CA ALA A 245 10.13 22.90 0.22
C ALA A 245 9.26 23.22 1.46
N PHE A 246 9.22 22.31 2.43
CA PHE A 246 8.50 22.49 3.70
C PHE A 246 9.40 22.94 4.88
N ASN A 247 10.69 23.20 4.63
CA ASN A 247 11.73 23.55 5.61
C ASN A 247 11.90 22.51 6.74
N VAL A 248 11.72 21.22 6.46
CA VAL A 248 11.91 20.13 7.44
C VAL A 248 13.40 19.85 7.58
N SER A 249 13.97 20.20 8.73
CA SER A 249 15.41 20.11 8.96
C SER A 249 15.89 18.66 9.01
N ARG A 250 17.18 18.47 8.69
CA ARG A 250 17.89 17.19 8.86
C ARG A 250 17.73 16.61 10.28
N ARG A 251 17.68 17.48 11.29
CA ARG A 251 17.54 17.08 12.70
C ARG A 251 16.18 16.46 12.98
N GLU A 252 15.08 17.08 12.54
CA GLU A 252 13.73 16.56 12.73
C GLU A 252 13.52 15.20 12.04
N GLN A 253 14.16 15.01 10.87
CA GLN A 253 14.14 13.73 10.14
C GLN A 253 14.85 12.62 10.92
N ASP A 254 16.05 12.90 11.45
CA ASP A 254 16.80 11.93 12.26
C ASP A 254 16.10 11.64 13.61
N GLU A 255 15.51 12.65 14.26
CA GLU A 255 14.73 12.49 15.50
C GLU A 255 13.46 11.64 15.28
N TYR A 256 12.71 11.87 14.19
CA TYR A 256 11.55 11.04 13.84
C TYR A 256 11.96 9.60 13.50
N ALA A 257 13.05 9.40 12.75
CA ALA A 257 13.54 8.08 12.39
C ALA A 257 14.10 7.30 13.60
N GLN A 258 14.79 7.96 14.51
CA GLN A 258 15.22 7.37 15.78
C GLN A 258 14.00 6.90 16.60
N ARG A 259 13.02 7.79 16.81
CA ARG A 259 11.78 7.48 17.52
C ARG A 259 11.03 6.30 16.88
N SER A 260 10.99 6.25 15.55
CA SER A 260 10.35 5.15 14.80
C SER A 260 11.00 3.79 15.09
N HIS A 261 12.34 3.71 15.05
CA HIS A 261 13.05 2.48 15.39
C HIS A 261 12.96 2.10 16.87
N GLN A 262 12.98 3.08 17.79
CA GLN A 262 12.81 2.83 19.22
C GLN A 262 11.43 2.25 19.55
N LEU A 263 10.36 2.86 19.04
CA LEU A 263 8.99 2.38 19.25
C LEU A 263 8.75 1.01 18.57
N ALA A 264 9.42 0.73 17.45
CA ALA A 264 9.36 -0.58 16.81
C ALA A 264 10.06 -1.65 17.67
N GLN A 265 11.23 -1.35 18.26
CA GLN A 265 11.89 -2.25 19.20
C GLN A 265 11.02 -2.50 20.44
N GLU A 266 10.52 -1.44 21.08
CA GLU A 266 9.66 -1.52 22.26
C GLU A 266 8.39 -2.35 22.00
N ALA A 267 7.72 -2.13 20.87
CA ALA A 267 6.53 -2.91 20.47
C ALA A 267 6.86 -4.38 20.16
N THR A 268 8.08 -4.68 19.70
CA THR A 268 8.54 -6.06 19.47
C THR A 268 8.84 -6.77 20.80
N GLU A 269 9.49 -6.08 21.73
CA GLU A 269 9.85 -6.61 23.05
C GLU A 269 8.62 -6.80 23.96
N LYS A 270 7.63 -5.89 23.86
CA LYS A 270 6.34 -6.01 24.55
C LYS A 270 5.34 -6.95 23.86
N GLY A 271 5.69 -7.54 22.72
CA GLY A 271 4.84 -8.49 21.99
C GLY A 271 3.62 -7.88 21.28
N TYR A 272 3.54 -6.55 21.14
CA TYR A 272 2.41 -5.86 20.50
C TYR A 272 2.31 -6.12 18.99
N LEU A 273 3.37 -6.63 18.35
CA LEU A 273 3.36 -7.07 16.95
C LEU A 273 2.73 -8.46 16.79
N GLU A 274 1.54 -8.66 17.36
CA GLU A 274 0.72 -9.88 17.20
C GLU A 274 0.45 -10.22 15.72
N ASP A 275 0.58 -9.25 14.83
CA ASP A 275 0.25 -9.37 13.41
C ASP A 275 1.26 -10.22 12.61
N ILE A 276 2.43 -10.51 13.18
CA ILE A 276 3.46 -11.37 12.57
C ILE A 276 3.07 -12.86 12.69
N ILE A 277 3.23 -13.61 11.60
CA ILE A 277 3.24 -15.08 11.57
C ILE A 277 4.66 -15.60 11.29
N PRO A 278 5.30 -16.33 12.23
CA PRO A 278 6.63 -16.90 11.99
C PRO A 278 6.70 -17.77 10.73
N MET A 279 7.84 -17.71 10.03
CA MET A 279 8.05 -18.40 8.75
C MET A 279 9.33 -19.23 8.78
N HIS A 280 9.19 -20.53 8.53
CA HIS A 280 10.32 -21.40 8.21
C HIS A 280 10.68 -21.18 6.72
N ILE A 281 11.97 -20.99 6.43
CA ILE A 281 12.46 -20.80 5.07
C ILE A 281 13.11 -22.11 4.60
N PRO A 282 12.77 -22.66 3.42
CA PRO A 282 13.39 -23.88 2.92
C PRO A 282 14.93 -23.75 2.85
N GLY A 283 15.64 -24.72 3.42
CA GLY A 283 17.11 -24.72 3.47
C GLY A 283 17.73 -23.88 4.59
N ALA A 284 16.97 -23.05 5.30
CA ALA A 284 17.43 -22.39 6.52
C ALA A 284 17.15 -23.27 7.76
N PRO A 285 18.03 -23.28 8.79
CA PRO A 285 17.77 -23.99 10.04
C PRO A 285 16.80 -23.24 10.96
N ASP A 286 16.77 -21.91 10.88
CA ASP A 286 16.05 -21.04 11.82
C ASP A 286 14.68 -20.58 11.29
N VAL A 287 13.71 -20.48 12.22
CA VAL A 287 12.39 -19.90 11.94
C VAL A 287 12.45 -18.38 12.12
N VAL A 288 12.24 -17.65 11.03
CA VAL A 288 12.18 -16.19 11.09
C VAL A 288 10.87 -15.75 11.75
N SER A 289 10.98 -15.02 12.85
CA SER A 289 9.85 -14.66 13.73
C SER A 289 9.77 -13.15 14.06
N ARG A 290 10.73 -12.34 13.57
CA ARG A 290 10.83 -10.90 13.84
C ARG A 290 11.24 -10.13 12.59
N ASP A 291 10.82 -8.87 12.51
CA ASP A 291 11.26 -7.92 11.48
C ASP A 291 12.74 -7.58 11.68
N ASN A 292 13.60 -7.76 10.67
CA ASN A 292 15.05 -7.52 10.80
C ASN A 292 15.47 -6.06 10.54
N GLY A 293 14.54 -5.20 10.13
CA GLY A 293 14.78 -3.79 9.83
C GLY A 293 14.78 -2.83 11.03
N ILE A 294 14.74 -3.36 12.27
CA ILE A 294 14.73 -2.55 13.50
C ILE A 294 16.18 -2.26 13.91
N ARG A 295 16.59 -1.00 13.79
CA ARG A 295 17.96 -0.52 14.00
C ARG A 295 17.97 0.76 14.86
N VAL A 296 18.00 0.61 16.18
CA VAL A 296 18.11 1.76 17.08
C VAL A 296 19.54 2.30 17.05
N SER A 297 19.69 3.61 16.93
CA SER A 297 20.96 4.35 16.87
C SER A 297 20.85 5.66 17.64
N THR A 298 21.97 6.31 17.95
CA THR A 298 21.96 7.66 18.53
C THR A 298 21.86 8.74 17.44
N LEU A 299 21.30 9.91 17.77
CA LEU A 299 21.28 11.06 16.87
C LEU A 299 22.69 11.49 16.44
N GLU A 300 23.69 11.28 17.29
CA GLU A 300 25.10 11.58 17.00
C GLU A 300 25.73 10.58 16.01
N GLN A 301 25.27 9.32 15.99
CA GLN A 301 25.64 8.34 14.97
C GLN A 301 24.93 8.64 13.65
N MET A 302 23.64 9.01 13.71
CA MET A 302 22.84 9.33 12.53
C MET A 302 23.35 10.60 11.84
N SER A 303 23.62 11.68 12.58
CA SER A 303 24.07 12.96 12.01
C SER A 303 25.40 12.87 11.24
N LYS A 304 26.27 11.91 11.59
CA LYS A 304 27.52 11.60 10.87
C LYS A 304 27.29 10.96 9.49
N LEU A 305 26.08 10.49 9.18
CA LEU A 305 25.76 9.89 7.89
C LEU A 305 25.60 10.96 6.79
N LYS A 306 26.27 10.70 5.67
CA LYS A 306 26.19 11.51 4.45
C LYS A 306 24.79 11.37 3.81
N PRO A 307 24.30 12.41 3.11
CA PRO A 307 23.05 12.34 2.35
C PRO A 307 23.04 11.20 1.33
N ALA A 308 21.91 10.51 1.22
CA ALA A 308 21.76 9.32 0.38
C ALA A 308 21.50 9.67 -1.09
N PHE A 309 20.58 10.62 -1.32
CA PHE A 309 19.99 10.88 -2.64
C PHE A 309 20.51 12.16 -3.29
N ILE A 310 20.27 13.33 -2.69
CA ILE A 310 20.83 14.61 -3.14
C ILE A 310 22.17 14.86 -2.43
N LYS A 311 23.23 15.15 -3.18
CA LYS A 311 24.61 15.29 -2.65
C LYS A 311 25.28 16.56 -3.20
N PRO A 312 26.10 17.27 -2.41
CA PRO A 312 26.42 17.02 -1.00
C PRO A 312 25.39 17.58 0.01
N TYR A 313 24.41 18.37 -0.44
CA TYR A 313 23.57 19.24 0.40
C TYR A 313 22.17 18.69 0.74
N GLY A 314 21.85 17.45 0.35
CA GLY A 314 20.58 16.82 0.71
C GLY A 314 20.42 16.61 2.22
N THR A 315 19.19 16.45 2.64
CA THR A 315 18.82 16.17 4.03
C THR A 315 18.56 14.68 4.28
N ILE A 316 18.08 13.94 3.28
CA ILE A 316 17.63 12.56 3.45
C ILE A 316 18.82 11.59 3.48
N THR A 317 18.87 10.69 4.47
CA THR A 317 19.93 9.68 4.63
C THR A 317 19.40 8.25 4.61
N ALA A 318 20.34 7.28 4.52
CA ALA A 318 20.03 5.87 4.65
C ALA A 318 19.44 5.48 6.02
N ALA A 319 19.59 6.31 7.06
CA ALA A 319 18.98 6.10 8.38
C ALA A 319 17.59 6.75 8.50
N SER A 320 17.40 7.96 7.95
CA SER A 320 16.09 8.65 7.93
C SER A 320 15.13 8.17 6.84
N SER A 321 15.57 7.24 5.98
CA SER A 321 14.75 6.60 4.93
C SER A 321 14.28 5.19 5.33
N SER A 322 13.16 4.77 4.74
CA SER A 322 12.83 3.35 4.59
C SER A 322 13.87 2.64 3.70
N PHE A 323 14.06 1.35 3.96
CA PHE A 323 14.88 0.44 3.17
C PHE A 323 14.00 -0.45 2.29
N ILE A 324 14.61 -1.13 1.34
CA ILE A 324 13.94 -2.08 0.43
C ILE A 324 13.56 -3.33 1.25
N THR A 325 12.29 -3.77 1.19
CA THR A 325 11.78 -4.90 1.98
C THR A 325 11.03 -5.95 1.19
N ASP A 326 11.21 -7.20 1.60
CA ASP A 326 10.44 -8.37 1.18
C ASP A 326 9.41 -8.72 2.27
N GLY A 327 8.17 -8.96 1.88
CA GLY A 327 7.13 -9.40 2.82
C GLY A 327 5.76 -9.54 2.19
N ALA A 328 4.86 -10.25 2.89
CA ALA A 328 3.47 -10.42 2.48
C ALA A 328 2.49 -10.29 3.63
N SER A 329 1.24 -9.98 3.30
CA SER A 329 0.14 -9.74 4.23
C SER A 329 -1.18 -10.30 3.67
N ALA A 330 -2.04 -10.80 4.54
CA ALA A 330 -3.36 -11.31 4.21
C ALA A 330 -4.34 -11.01 5.35
N SER A 331 -5.60 -10.73 5.00
CA SER A 331 -6.66 -10.45 5.97
C SER A 331 -8.01 -10.96 5.49
N LEU A 332 -8.90 -11.24 6.45
CA LEU A 332 -10.25 -11.73 6.22
C LEU A 332 -11.25 -10.58 6.45
N VAL A 333 -11.95 -10.20 5.39
CA VAL A 333 -12.98 -9.15 5.39
C VAL A 333 -14.32 -9.80 5.06
N THR A 334 -15.37 -9.49 5.81
CA THR A 334 -16.70 -10.08 5.60
C THR A 334 -17.83 -9.06 5.73
N SER A 335 -19.03 -9.45 5.31
CA SER A 335 -20.26 -8.78 5.78
C SER A 335 -20.44 -9.01 7.28
N VAL A 336 -21.11 -8.08 7.97
CA VAL A 336 -21.48 -8.23 9.39
C VAL A 336 -22.36 -9.45 9.63
N ASP A 337 -23.24 -9.78 8.69
CA ASP A 337 -24.19 -10.88 8.88
C ASP A 337 -23.55 -12.25 8.64
N LYS A 338 -22.63 -12.35 7.66
CA LYS A 338 -21.83 -13.57 7.46
C LYS A 338 -20.82 -13.81 8.60
N ALA A 339 -20.30 -12.74 9.21
CA ALA A 339 -19.49 -12.86 10.43
C ALA A 339 -20.27 -13.54 11.56
N LYS A 340 -21.53 -13.14 11.79
CA LYS A 340 -22.42 -13.77 12.79
C LYS A 340 -22.73 -15.22 12.45
N GLU A 341 -23.08 -15.50 11.20
CA GLU A 341 -23.41 -16.85 10.71
C GLU A 341 -22.27 -17.84 10.98
N LEU A 342 -21.02 -17.42 10.75
CA LEU A 342 -19.81 -18.23 10.96
C LEU A 342 -19.24 -18.15 12.39
N GLY A 343 -19.91 -17.45 13.32
CA GLY A 343 -19.41 -17.24 14.69
C GLY A 343 -18.11 -16.40 14.79
N LEU A 344 -17.71 -15.73 13.72
CA LEU A 344 -16.49 -14.92 13.65
C LEU A 344 -16.69 -13.59 14.38
N LYS A 345 -15.74 -13.24 15.26
CA LYS A 345 -15.75 -11.98 16.01
C LYS A 345 -15.01 -10.87 15.23
N PRO A 346 -15.68 -9.78 14.81
CA PRO A 346 -15.00 -8.64 14.21
C PRO A 346 -14.00 -7.97 15.15
N LYS A 347 -12.83 -7.60 14.62
CA LYS A 347 -11.88 -6.70 15.30
C LYS A 347 -12.13 -5.22 14.96
N ALA A 348 -12.64 -4.92 13.76
CA ALA A 348 -12.96 -3.55 13.35
C ALA A 348 -14.08 -3.49 12.29
N TYR A 349 -14.72 -2.34 12.15
CA TYR A 349 -15.60 -2.02 11.02
C TYR A 349 -14.81 -1.25 9.96
N LEU A 350 -14.94 -1.64 8.69
CA LEU A 350 -14.44 -0.82 7.57
C LEU A 350 -15.52 0.22 7.27
N ARG A 351 -15.23 1.50 7.57
CA ARG A 351 -16.23 2.59 7.53
C ARG A 351 -16.19 3.40 6.23
N ARG A 352 -15.23 4.30 6.11
CA ARG A 352 -15.03 5.14 4.91
C ARG A 352 -13.54 5.26 4.65
N TYR A 353 -13.16 5.17 3.39
CA TYR A 353 -11.85 5.51 2.87
C TYR A 353 -12.01 6.54 1.74
N VAL A 354 -10.89 7.07 1.27
CA VAL A 354 -10.80 7.94 0.11
C VAL A 354 -9.44 7.68 -0.55
N PHE A 355 -9.39 7.73 -1.87
CA PHE A 355 -8.14 7.80 -2.63
C PHE A 355 -8.01 9.22 -3.17
N THR A 356 -6.81 9.79 -3.07
CA THR A 356 -6.46 11.08 -3.68
C THR A 356 -5.21 10.92 -4.53
N SER A 357 -4.96 11.88 -5.40
CA SER A 357 -3.77 11.96 -6.25
C SER A 357 -3.30 13.41 -6.27
N GLN A 358 -1.98 13.62 -6.32
CA GLN A 358 -1.36 14.94 -6.39
C GLN A 358 -0.48 15.04 -7.64
N ASP A 359 0.20 16.16 -7.83
CA ASP A 359 1.25 16.29 -8.84
C ASP A 359 2.44 15.36 -8.51
N PRO A 360 2.78 14.37 -9.36
CA PRO A 360 3.90 13.46 -9.14
C PRO A 360 5.27 14.14 -9.24
N LYS A 361 5.33 15.40 -9.67
CA LYS A 361 6.56 16.19 -9.62
C LYS A 361 6.73 16.86 -8.26
N ASP A 362 6.00 17.94 -7.97
CA ASP A 362 6.29 18.78 -6.80
C ASP A 362 5.55 18.34 -5.52
N GLN A 363 4.66 17.34 -5.60
CA GLN A 363 3.78 16.91 -4.50
C GLN A 363 3.73 15.39 -4.25
N LEU A 364 4.60 14.59 -4.89
CA LEU A 364 4.55 13.11 -4.97
C LEU A 364 4.33 12.35 -3.64
N LEU A 365 4.81 12.89 -2.51
CA LEU A 365 4.72 12.25 -1.19
C LEU A 365 3.76 12.96 -0.23
N LEU A 366 2.91 13.85 -0.74
CA LEU A 366 1.75 14.41 -0.05
C LEU A 366 0.51 13.59 -0.44
N GLY A 367 -0.27 13.13 0.53
CA GLY A 367 -1.48 12.31 0.31
C GLY A 367 -1.86 11.45 1.51
#